data_AF-D2PI00-F1
#
_entry.id   AF-D2PI00-F1
#
_cell.length_a   1.000
_cell.length_b   1.000
_cell.length_c   1.000
_cell.angle_alpha   90.00
_cell.angle_beta   90.00
_cell.angle_gamma   90.00
#
_symmetry.space_group_name_H-M   'P 1'
#
loop_
_entity.id
_entity.type
_entity.pdbx_description
1 polymer ?
#
loop_
_entity_poly.entity_id
_entity_poly.type
_entity_poly.pdbx_seq_one_letter_code
_entity_poly.pdbx_strand_id
1 'polypeptide(L)'
;MLDNIPGIIAIFRFREGKLTKIQGQDILIDLDKLSNIIMENMRIGENEAKELKFLESFRGFAMILDDMGVVFVDDYLVITNAKKTNWDLLIKAILKGEVIRSG
;
A
#
# COMPACT_ATOMS: atom_id res chain seq x y z
N MET A 1 -8.33 5.64 -12.48
CA MET A 1 -9.02 4.78 -11.50
C MET A 1 -8.15 3.56 -11.30
N LEU A 2 -7.76 3.27 -10.05
CA LEU A 2 -6.99 2.06 -9.73
C LEU A 2 -7.73 0.78 -10.15
N ASP A 3 -9.05 0.83 -10.34
CA ASP A 3 -9.92 -0.26 -10.82
C ASP A 3 -9.51 -0.84 -12.17
N ASN A 4 -8.79 -0.06 -13.00
CA ASN A 4 -8.31 -0.51 -14.30
C ASN A 4 -6.97 -1.26 -14.20
N ILE A 5 -6.38 -1.36 -13.01
CA ILE A 5 -5.13 -2.06 -12.78
C ILE A 5 -5.45 -3.52 -12.48
N PRO A 6 -5.03 -4.46 -13.34
CA PRO A 6 -5.26 -5.88 -13.12
C PRO A 6 -4.70 -6.31 -11.77
N GLY A 7 -5.39 -7.24 -11.10
CA GLY A 7 -4.90 -7.87 -9.88
C GLY A 7 -5.22 -7.12 -8.57
N ILE A 8 -5.77 -5.91 -8.58
CA ILE A 8 -6.20 -5.27 -7.32
C ILE A 8 -7.35 -6.06 -6.69
N ILE A 9 -7.22 -6.35 -5.39
CA ILE A 9 -8.22 -7.06 -4.58
C ILE A 9 -8.98 -6.05 -3.72
N ALA A 10 -8.25 -5.21 -2.97
CA ALA A 10 -8.83 -4.24 -2.05
C ALA A 10 -7.91 -3.05 -1.82
N ILE A 11 -8.49 -1.90 -1.48
CA ILE A 11 -7.77 -0.67 -1.20
C ILE A 11 -8.28 -0.07 0.11
N PHE A 12 -7.35 0.37 0.94
CA PHE A 12 -7.61 1.02 2.21
C PHE A 12 -6.86 2.33 2.28
N ARG A 13 -7.45 3.31 2.98
CA ARG A 13 -6.76 4.51 3.42
C ARG A 13 -6.31 4.31 4.86
N PHE A 14 -5.06 4.63 5.14
CA PHE A 14 -4.53 4.73 6.49
C PHE A 14 -4.66 6.17 6.98
N ARG A 15 -5.34 6.40 8.10
CA ARG A 15 -5.41 7.70 8.79
C ARG A 15 -5.50 7.48 10.28
N GLU A 16 -4.78 8.28 11.06
CA GLU A 16 -4.85 8.26 12.53
C GLU A 16 -4.66 6.86 13.13
N GLY A 17 -3.75 6.06 12.54
CA GLY A 17 -3.47 4.70 13.02
C GLY A 17 -4.46 3.62 12.56
N LYS A 18 -5.43 3.96 11.70
CA LYS A 18 -6.50 3.05 11.29
C LYS A 18 -6.59 2.89 9.79
N LEU A 19 -6.83 1.66 9.35
CA LEU A 19 -7.16 1.33 7.97
C LEU A 19 -8.67 1.40 7.75
N THR A 20 -9.10 2.23 6.80
CA THR A 20 -10.49 2.32 6.35
C THR A 20 -10.59 1.85 4.90
N LYS A 21 -11.45 0.88 4.62
CA LYS A 21 -11.63 0.37 3.25
C LYS A 21 -12.21 1.46 2.36
N ILE A 22 -11.56 1.70 1.23
CA ILE A 22 -12.04 2.62 0.18
C ILE A 22 -12.85 1.82 -0.85
N GLN A 23 -12.28 0.71 -1.32
CA GLN A 23 -12.87 -0.07 -2.42
C GLN A 23 -12.35 -1.52 -2.46
N GLY A 24 -13.05 -2.37 -3.21
CA GLY A 24 -12.68 -3.75 -3.47
C GLY A 24 -13.37 -4.77 -2.57
N GLN A 25 -12.85 -5.99 -2.61
CA GLN A 25 -13.44 -7.16 -1.95
C GLN A 25 -13.30 -7.10 -0.43
N ASP A 26 -14.21 -7.76 0.27
CA ASP A 26 -14.02 -8.05 1.70
C ASP A 26 -12.92 -9.09 1.86
N ILE A 27 -11.94 -8.76 2.68
CA ILE A 27 -10.83 -9.64 3.04
C ILE A 27 -10.93 -9.95 4.53
N LEU A 28 -10.81 -11.25 4.85
CA LEU A 28 -10.84 -11.73 6.22
C LEU A 28 -9.48 -11.49 6.87
N ILE A 29 -9.21 -10.23 7.22
CA ILE A 29 -7.96 -9.79 7.84
C ILE A 29 -8.28 -8.93 9.08
N ASP A 30 -7.51 -9.15 10.13
CA ASP A 30 -7.49 -8.30 11.31
C ASP A 30 -6.81 -6.96 10.97
N LEU A 31 -7.61 -5.93 10.71
CA LEU A 31 -7.13 -4.62 10.27
C LEU A 31 -6.33 -3.89 11.34
N ASP A 32 -6.58 -4.15 12.62
CA ASP A 32 -5.82 -3.54 13.71
C ASP A 32 -4.41 -4.13 13.77
N LYS A 33 -4.29 -5.45 13.67
CA LYS A 33 -2.98 -6.11 13.54
C LYS A 33 -2.23 -5.66 12.31
N LEU A 34 -2.91 -5.56 11.16
CA LEU A 34 -2.28 -5.11 9.93
C LEU A 34 -1.80 -3.66 10.03
N SER A 35 -2.59 -2.78 10.66
CA SER A 35 -2.19 -1.39 10.92
C SER A 35 -0.91 -1.32 11.73
N ASN A 36 -0.80 -2.11 12.80
CA ASN A 36 0.41 -2.17 13.63
C ASN A 36 1.64 -2.67 12.85
N ILE A 37 1.47 -3.71 12.03
CA ILE A 37 2.54 -4.24 11.19
C ILE A 37 3.01 -3.17 10.18
N ILE A 38 2.08 -2.45 9.55
CA ILE A 38 2.42 -1.39 8.59
C ILE A 38 3.20 -0.26 9.26
N MET A 39 2.74 0.21 10.43
CA MET A 39 3.45 1.27 11.16
C MET A 39 4.86 0.86 11.54
N GLU A 40 5.06 -0.38 12.00
CA GLU A 40 6.39 -0.86 12.35
C GLU A 40 7.31 -0.97 11.11
N ASN A 41 6.80 -1.47 9.99
CA ASN A 41 7.55 -1.50 8.74
C ASN A 41 7.92 -0.10 8.23
N MET A 42 7.01 0.87 8.35
CA MET A 42 7.30 2.27 8.03
C MET A 42 8.43 2.83 8.90
N ARG A 43 8.35 2.59 10.21
CA ARG A 43 9.37 3.04 11.17
C ARG A 43 10.75 2.45 10.85
N ILE A 44 10.82 1.16 10.52
CA ILE A 44 12.06 0.49 10.13
C ILE A 44 12.57 1.08 8.82
N GLY A 45 11.74 1.16 7.78
CA GLY A 45 12.14 1.68 6.47
C GLY A 45 12.61 3.14 6.51
N GLU A 46 11.98 3.98 7.34
CA GLU A 46 12.45 5.35 7.58
C GLU A 46 13.83 5.42 8.23
N ASN A 47 14.12 4.51 9.17
CA ASN A 47 15.42 4.46 9.83
C ASN A 47 16.51 3.99 8.86
N GLU A 48 16.25 2.91 8.12
CA GLU A 48 17.16 2.41 7.08
C GLU A 48 17.42 3.47 6.00
N ALA A 49 16.39 4.21 5.58
CA ALA A 49 16.54 5.24 4.57
C ALA A 49 17.46 6.39 5.03
N LYS A 50 17.40 6.75 6.32
CA LYS A 50 18.31 7.73 6.93
C LYS A 50 19.74 7.23 6.96
N GLU A 51 19.96 5.96 7.32
CA GLU A 51 21.29 5.34 7.35
C GLU A 51 21.92 5.29 5.95
N LEU A 52 21.12 4.99 4.94
CA LEU A 52 21.54 4.95 3.53
C LEU A 52 21.70 6.34 2.89
N LYS A 53 21.44 7.42 3.63
CA LYS A 53 21.54 8.81 3.18
C LYS A 53 20.73 9.10 1.91
N PHE A 54 19.56 8.49 1.79
CA PHE A 54 18.65 8.87 0.71
C PHE A 54 18.27 10.35 0.85
N LEU A 55 18.32 11.07 -0.28
CA LEU A 55 17.93 12.48 -0.34
C LEU A 55 16.42 12.66 -0.25
N GLU A 56 15.65 11.64 -0.63
CA GLU A 56 14.19 11.64 -0.61
C GLU A 56 13.64 10.88 0.60
N SER A 57 12.49 11.34 1.10
CA SER A 57 11.77 10.67 2.20
C SER A 57 11.30 9.28 1.78
N PHE A 58 11.44 8.29 2.66
CA PHE A 58 10.84 6.98 2.49
C PHE A 58 9.31 7.10 2.41
N ARG A 59 8.73 6.72 1.26
CA ARG A 59 7.28 6.88 0.99
C ARG A 59 6.45 5.65 1.29
N GLY A 60 7.10 4.51 1.52
CA GLY A 60 6.43 3.24 1.71
C GLY A 60 7.16 2.07 1.08
N PHE A 61 6.45 0.93 1.01
CA PHE A 61 7.02 -0.34 0.59
C PHE A 61 6.00 -1.16 -0.21
N ALA A 62 6.52 -2.14 -0.95
CA ALA A 62 5.73 -3.19 -1.59
C ALA A 62 6.32 -4.55 -1.19
N MET A 63 5.45 -5.47 -0.81
CA MET A 63 5.80 -6.83 -0.41
C MET A 63 4.99 -7.84 -1.23
N ILE A 64 5.60 -8.99 -1.50
CA ILE A 64 4.94 -10.16 -2.05
C ILE A 64 4.93 -11.23 -0.98
N LEU A 65 3.74 -11.65 -0.57
CA LEU A 65 3.46 -12.69 0.41
C LEU A 65 2.74 -13.82 -0.32
N ASP A 66 3.50 -14.82 -0.77
CA ASP A 66 3.04 -15.86 -1.70
C ASP A 66 2.39 -15.26 -2.96
N ASP A 67 1.08 -15.44 -3.11
CA ASP A 67 0.29 -14.94 -4.24
C ASP A 67 -0.36 -13.59 -3.96
N MET A 68 -0.16 -13.02 -2.77
CA MET A 68 -0.69 -11.74 -2.34
C MET A 68 0.36 -10.64 -2.44
N GLY A 69 0.02 -9.53 -3.07
CA GLY A 69 0.80 -8.31 -3.04
C GLY A 69 0.25 -7.35 -1.98
N VAL A 70 1.13 -6.78 -1.17
CA VAL A 70 0.81 -5.75 -0.17
C VAL A 70 1.63 -4.51 -0.50
N VAL A 71 0.97 -3.45 -0.95
CA VAL A 71 1.61 -2.18 -1.27
C VAL A 71 1.13 -1.12 -0.29
N PHE A 72 2.03 -0.51 0.45
CA PHE A 72 1.73 0.62 1.32
C PHE A 72 2.54 1.84 0.87
N VAL A 73 1.89 2.85 0.30
CA VAL A 73 2.55 4.08 -0.21
C VAL A 73 1.62 5.28 -0.03
N ASP A 74 2.12 6.40 0.49
CA ASP A 74 1.38 7.66 0.72
C ASP A 74 0.03 7.47 1.45
N ASP A 75 0.06 6.67 2.52
CA ASP A 75 -1.08 6.22 3.33
C ASP A 75 -2.13 5.37 2.60
N TYR A 76 -1.84 4.89 1.38
CA TYR A 76 -2.68 3.91 0.72
C TYR A 76 -2.12 2.51 0.90
N LEU A 77 -2.96 1.62 1.43
CA LEU A 77 -2.72 0.19 1.42
C LEU A 77 -3.50 -0.43 0.25
N VAL A 78 -2.80 -1.08 -0.66
CA VAL A 78 -3.38 -1.84 -1.76
C VAL A 78 -3.03 -3.31 -1.59
N ILE A 79 -4.06 -4.13 -1.49
CA ILE A 79 -3.97 -5.59 -1.51
C ILE A 79 -4.23 -6.07 -2.93
N THR A 80 -3.35 -6.92 -3.43
CA THR A 80 -3.40 -7.39 -4.82
C THR A 80 -3.12 -8.89 -4.95
N ASN A 81 -3.44 -9.46 -6.12
CA ASN A 81 -2.92 -10.75 -6.54
C ASN A 81 -1.57 -10.53 -7.23
N ALA A 82 -0.48 -10.89 -6.56
CA ALA A 82 0.88 -10.58 -6.98
C ALA A 82 1.23 -11.08 -8.40
N LYS A 83 0.64 -12.20 -8.82
CA LYS A 83 0.85 -12.82 -10.14
C LYS A 83 0.10 -12.11 -11.27
N LYS A 84 -0.97 -11.38 -10.95
CA LYS A 84 -1.82 -10.67 -11.93
C LYS A 84 -1.56 -9.18 -11.98
N THR A 85 -0.88 -8.63 -10.96
CA THR A 85 -0.66 -7.20 -10.82
C THR A 85 0.39 -6.67 -11.78
N ASN A 86 0.05 -5.60 -12.51
CA ASN A 86 1.04 -4.75 -13.14
C ASN A 86 1.59 -3.75 -12.13
N TRP A 87 2.74 -4.09 -11.53
CA TRP A 87 3.36 -3.34 -10.43
C TRP A 87 3.80 -1.93 -10.81
N ASP A 88 4.39 -1.77 -12.00
CA ASP A 88 4.83 -0.45 -12.49
C ASP A 88 3.63 0.49 -12.65
N LEU A 89 2.54 -0.01 -13.23
CA LEU A 89 1.30 0.75 -13.36
C LEU A 89 0.71 1.11 -12.00
N LEU A 90 0.68 0.15 -11.06
CA LEU A 90 0.15 0.36 -9.71
C LEU A 90 0.90 1.45 -8.96
N ILE A 91 2.23 1.32 -8.87
CA ILE A 91 3.06 2.27 -8.12
C ILE A 91 2.96 3.67 -8.76
N LYS A 92 3.03 3.78 -10.09
CA LYS A 92 2.87 5.06 -10.78
C LYS A 92 1.51 5.70 -10.53
N ALA A 93 0.43 4.91 -10.52
CA ALA A 93 -0.91 5.43 -10.27
C ALA A 93 -1.08 5.94 -8.83
N ILE A 94 -0.52 5.24 -7.84
CA ILE A 94 -0.53 5.70 -6.44
C ILE A 94 0.25 7.01 -6.31
N LEU A 95 1.49 7.05 -6.83
CA LEU A 95 2.37 8.23 -6.74
C LEU A 95 1.82 9.47 -7.46
N LYS A 96 0.98 9.28 -8.50
CA LYS A 96 0.27 10.36 -9.20
C LYS A 96 -1.00 10.84 -8.48
N GLY A 97 -1.35 10.22 -7.35
CA GLY A 97 -2.56 10.55 -6.59
C GLY A 97 -3.86 10.16 -7.32
N GLU A 98 -3.81 9.21 -8.26
CA GLU A 98 -5.00 8.78 -9.01
C GLU A 98 -6.03 8.05 -8.13
N VAL A 99 -5.68 7.78 -6.88
CA VAL A 99 -6.58 7.25 -5.84
C VAL A 99 -7.51 8.32 -5.27
N ILE A 100 -7.17 9.62 -5.42
CA ILE A 100 -7.87 10.75 -4.81
C ILE A 100 -9.07 11.21 -5.64
N ARG A 101 -9.11 10.93 -6.96
CA ARG A 101 -10.16 11.47 -7.85
C ARG A 101 -11.54 10.80 -7.72
N SER A 102 -11.70 9.88 -6.77
CA SER A 102 -12.92 9.09 -6.57
C SER A 102 -13.57 9.28 -5.19
N GLY A 103 -13.14 10.27 -4.41
CA GLY A 103 -13.73 10.62 -3.11
C GLY A 103 -14.42 11.97 -3.14
#